data_AF-A0A178XUH4-F1
#
_entry.id   AF-A0A178XUH4-F1
#
_cell.length_a   1.000
_cell.length_b   1.000
_cell.length_c   1.000
_cell.angle_alpha   90.00
_cell.angle_beta   90.00
_cell.angle_gamma   90.00
#
_symmetry.space_group_name_H-M   'P 1'
#
loop_
_entity.id
_entity.type
_entity.pdbx_description
1 polymer ?
#
loop_
_entity_poly.entity_id
_entity_poly.type
_entity_poly.pdbx_seq_one_letter_code
_entity_poly.pdbx_strand_id
1 'polypeptide(L)'
;MDEFLLRRIPIQLGGLQDPFTPLERENGVTLQILKVLAEENYPTLISTKGDIFLQDEYLDQLTKMNLVFRLSASGVSEHLRPKIDRRADSFPRVLEKISILRSTGIKVALRIQPVIPSFEEVALDMASQAANAGVHQVSFEYLKLPSEEIRHAMAGMKTSSGGNLIEWMSELGLKKVGPDWSLKPAAKEPFVVRARKHCHRLGIKFGAGDTEFIPWSDGNGCCGSSDLVLDGKQFDANFVGAIRQATASPDKAVRFQSLAERWIPTFSVGNYMDYRSRVPKAFVEGSSDWLVMLQRRWNGGKSPYSPAFFHGISSTDEKDELGFTVYDAKQLAAALR
;
A
#
# COMPACT_ATOMS: atom_id res chain seq x y z
N MET A 1 5.08 -12.63 16.00
CA MET A 1 3.89 -12.78 15.13
C MET A 1 2.64 -12.96 15.98
N ASP A 2 2.70 -13.83 16.97
CA ASP A 2 1.58 -14.14 17.88
C ASP A 2 1.00 -12.89 18.55
N GLU A 3 1.84 -11.94 18.98
CA GLU A 3 1.35 -10.68 19.55
C GLU A 3 0.52 -9.84 18.56
N PHE A 4 0.87 -9.86 17.27
CA PHE A 4 0.10 -9.17 16.22
C PHE A 4 -1.24 -9.88 15.99
N LEU A 5 -1.24 -11.21 16.04
CA LEU A 5 -2.46 -12.03 15.95
C LEU A 5 -3.40 -11.76 17.13
N LEU A 6 -2.89 -11.81 18.36
CA LEU A 6 -3.66 -11.50 19.57
C LEU A 6 -4.22 -10.07 19.56
N ARG A 7 -3.53 -9.14 18.88
CA ARG A 7 -3.98 -7.75 18.72
C ARG A 7 -4.91 -7.53 17.52
N ARG A 8 -5.23 -8.58 16.76
CA ARG A 8 -6.10 -8.50 15.59
C ARG A 8 -5.60 -7.47 14.57
N ILE A 9 -4.29 -7.46 14.34
CA ILE A 9 -3.70 -6.71 13.23
C ILE A 9 -4.09 -7.43 11.93
N PRO A 10 -4.70 -6.76 10.93
CA PRO A 10 -5.25 -7.43 9.76
C PRO A 10 -4.26 -8.35 9.04
N ILE A 11 -4.73 -9.54 8.67
CA ILE A 11 -3.97 -10.45 7.80
C ILE A 11 -4.23 -10.07 6.35
N GLN A 12 -3.16 -9.96 5.56
CA GLN A 12 -3.25 -9.69 4.13
C GLN A 12 -2.98 -10.95 3.31
N LEU A 13 -3.99 -11.42 2.59
CA LEU A 13 -3.86 -12.35 1.48
C LEU A 13 -3.68 -11.56 0.17
N GLY A 14 -2.85 -12.04 -0.76
CA GLY A 14 -2.55 -11.28 -1.98
C GLY A 14 -1.48 -10.20 -1.83
N GLY A 15 -0.60 -10.33 -0.83
CA GLY A 15 0.54 -9.43 -0.64
C GLY A 15 1.75 -9.76 -1.53
N LEU A 16 2.04 -11.05 -1.70
CA LEU A 16 3.17 -11.55 -2.51
C LEU A 16 2.73 -12.40 -3.69
N GLN A 17 1.70 -13.23 -3.49
CA GLN A 17 1.13 -14.11 -4.50
C GLN A 17 -0.38 -13.95 -4.49
N ASP A 18 -1.00 -14.03 -5.67
CA ASP A 18 -2.45 -13.99 -5.79
C ASP A 18 -3.07 -15.22 -5.11
N PRO A 19 -4.03 -15.07 -4.18
CA PRO A 19 -4.63 -16.21 -3.49
C PRO A 19 -5.56 -17.04 -4.38
N PHE A 20 -5.95 -16.52 -5.55
CA PHE A 20 -6.91 -17.11 -6.47
C PHE A 20 -6.26 -17.45 -7.83
N THR A 21 -5.06 -18.03 -7.80
CA THR A 21 -4.41 -18.59 -9.00
C THR A 21 -5.10 -19.86 -9.48
N PRO A 22 -4.92 -20.31 -10.74
CA PRO A 22 -5.48 -21.57 -11.23
C PRO A 22 -5.23 -22.80 -10.32
N LEU A 23 -4.08 -22.84 -9.62
CA LEU A 23 -3.76 -23.92 -8.66
C LEU A 23 -4.71 -23.96 -7.46
N GLU A 24 -5.40 -22.86 -7.14
CA GLU A 24 -6.41 -22.84 -6.08
C GLU A 24 -7.63 -23.68 -6.45
N ARG A 25 -7.96 -23.83 -7.75
CA ARG A 25 -9.06 -24.71 -8.19
C ARG A 25 -8.81 -26.18 -7.85
N GLU A 26 -7.55 -26.58 -7.83
CA GLU A 26 -7.13 -27.96 -7.55
C GLU A 26 -6.95 -28.21 -6.06
N ASN A 27 -6.37 -27.23 -5.33
CA ASN A 27 -5.92 -27.45 -3.96
C ASN A 27 -6.85 -26.86 -2.88
N GLY A 28 -7.63 -25.82 -3.19
CA GLY A 28 -8.55 -25.17 -2.24
C GLY A 28 -7.90 -24.65 -0.96
N VAL A 29 -6.62 -24.26 -1.01
CA VAL A 29 -5.84 -23.87 0.18
C VAL A 29 -6.27 -22.50 0.68
N THR A 30 -6.51 -21.56 -0.23
CA THR A 30 -7.09 -20.26 0.14
C THR A 30 -8.45 -20.47 0.78
N LEU A 31 -9.32 -21.33 0.24
CA LEU A 31 -10.63 -21.61 0.86
C LEU A 31 -10.50 -22.15 2.30
N GLN A 32 -9.55 -23.05 2.55
CA GLN A 32 -9.27 -23.55 3.90
C GLN A 32 -8.82 -22.43 4.85
N ILE A 33 -7.93 -21.53 4.39
CA ILE A 33 -7.49 -20.37 5.16
C ILE A 33 -8.67 -19.43 5.45
N LEU A 34 -9.53 -19.16 4.46
CA LEU A 34 -10.71 -18.30 4.63
C LEU A 34 -11.70 -18.87 5.66
N LYS A 35 -11.84 -20.19 5.75
CA LYS A 35 -12.66 -20.86 6.79
C LYS A 35 -12.13 -20.57 8.19
N VAL A 36 -10.84 -20.80 8.43
CA VAL A 36 -10.21 -20.52 9.73
C VAL A 36 -10.32 -19.04 10.10
N LEU A 37 -10.05 -18.13 9.16
CA LEU A 37 -10.14 -16.69 9.41
C LEU A 37 -11.57 -16.24 9.72
N ALA A 38 -12.58 -16.87 9.12
CA ALA A 38 -13.98 -16.56 9.42
C ALA A 38 -14.42 -17.09 10.78
N GLU A 39 -14.00 -18.30 11.16
CA GLU A 39 -14.28 -18.88 12.49
C GLU A 39 -13.77 -17.96 13.61
N GLU A 40 -12.62 -17.33 13.41
CA GLU A 40 -12.02 -16.36 14.35
C GLU A 40 -12.51 -14.91 14.15
N ASN A 41 -13.41 -14.69 13.18
CA ASN A 41 -13.85 -13.38 12.68
C ASN A 41 -12.68 -12.40 12.43
N TYR A 42 -11.54 -12.94 12.00
CA TYR A 42 -10.27 -12.23 12.03
C TYR A 42 -10.21 -11.15 10.93
N PRO A 43 -9.83 -9.90 11.24
CA PRO A 43 -9.79 -8.83 10.25
C PRO A 43 -8.87 -9.20 9.09
N THR A 44 -9.43 -9.21 7.87
CA THR A 44 -8.73 -9.76 6.71
C THR A 44 -8.77 -8.79 5.53
N LEU A 45 -7.62 -8.65 4.87
CA LEU A 45 -7.49 -7.97 3.59
C LEU A 45 -7.20 -9.01 2.51
N ILE A 46 -7.98 -8.97 1.43
CA ILE A 46 -7.75 -9.85 0.29
C ILE A 46 -7.39 -8.98 -0.91
N SER A 47 -6.42 -9.41 -1.72
CA SER A 47 -6.05 -8.76 -2.97
C SER A 47 -5.93 -9.77 -4.09
N THR A 48 -6.56 -9.51 -5.22
CA THR A 48 -6.51 -10.42 -6.37
C THR A 48 -6.73 -9.71 -7.70
N LYS A 49 -6.23 -10.32 -8.77
CA LYS A 49 -6.62 -10.09 -10.16
C LYS A 49 -7.46 -11.26 -10.72
N GLY A 50 -7.48 -12.41 -10.04
CA GLY A 50 -8.19 -13.62 -10.43
C GLY A 50 -9.70 -13.57 -10.19
N ASP A 51 -10.38 -14.68 -10.48
CA ASP A 51 -11.84 -14.80 -10.50
C ASP A 51 -12.38 -16.04 -9.76
N ILE A 52 -11.52 -16.90 -9.23
CA ILE A 52 -11.90 -18.15 -8.55
C ILE A 52 -12.86 -17.90 -7.39
N PHE A 53 -12.71 -16.76 -6.70
CA PHE A 53 -13.56 -16.36 -5.60
C PHE A 53 -15.04 -16.16 -5.96
N LEU A 54 -15.38 -16.09 -7.25
CA LEU A 54 -16.77 -15.96 -7.73
C LEU A 54 -17.56 -17.27 -7.61
N GLN A 55 -16.92 -18.39 -7.30
CA GLN A 55 -17.62 -19.65 -7.03
C GLN A 55 -18.40 -19.56 -5.71
N ASP A 56 -19.55 -20.22 -5.66
CA ASP A 56 -20.51 -20.10 -4.55
C ASP A 56 -19.87 -20.38 -3.19
N GLU A 57 -19.08 -21.45 -3.07
CA GLU A 57 -18.38 -21.82 -1.83
C GLU A 57 -17.43 -20.72 -1.30
N TYR A 58 -16.85 -19.91 -2.18
CA TYR A 58 -16.00 -18.78 -1.78
C TYR A 58 -16.86 -17.57 -1.44
N LEU A 59 -17.86 -17.23 -2.26
CA LEU A 59 -18.76 -16.10 -1.97
C LEU A 59 -19.49 -16.29 -0.63
N ASP A 60 -20.00 -17.50 -0.39
CA ASP A 60 -20.64 -17.89 0.87
C ASP A 60 -19.69 -17.77 2.07
N GLN A 61 -18.40 -18.05 1.86
CA GLN A 61 -17.40 -17.90 2.91
C GLN A 61 -17.07 -16.43 3.16
N LEU A 62 -16.86 -15.66 2.10
CA LEU A 62 -16.45 -14.24 2.17
C LEU A 62 -17.52 -13.37 2.84
N THR A 63 -18.81 -13.66 2.65
CA THR A 63 -19.91 -12.90 3.28
C THR A 63 -19.94 -13.00 4.81
N LYS A 64 -19.27 -14.00 5.38
CA LYS A 64 -19.24 -14.26 6.84
C LYS A 64 -18.06 -13.61 7.54
N MET A 65 -17.15 -12.95 6.81
CA MET A 65 -15.90 -12.44 7.40
C MET A 65 -15.92 -10.92 7.58
N ASN A 66 -15.18 -10.47 8.60
CA ASN A 66 -14.68 -9.11 8.70
C ASN A 66 -13.56 -8.85 7.68
N LEU A 67 -13.94 -8.51 6.44
CA LEU A 67 -12.98 -8.37 5.34
C LEU A 67 -13.15 -7.11 4.50
N VAL A 68 -12.04 -6.68 3.91
CA VAL A 68 -12.02 -5.77 2.76
C VAL A 68 -11.42 -6.51 1.56
N PHE A 69 -12.22 -6.63 0.50
CA PHE A 69 -11.85 -7.30 -0.73
C PHE A 69 -11.29 -6.30 -1.74
N ARG A 70 -10.08 -6.53 -2.22
CA ARG A 70 -9.40 -5.62 -3.15
C ARG A 70 -9.20 -6.28 -4.50
N LEU A 71 -9.82 -5.71 -5.52
CA LEU A 71 -9.51 -6.06 -6.91
C LEU A 71 -8.38 -5.17 -7.39
N SER A 72 -7.50 -5.71 -8.24
CA SER A 72 -6.38 -4.95 -8.81
C SER A 72 -6.47 -4.87 -10.32
N ALA A 73 -6.12 -3.71 -10.89
CA ALA A 73 -6.03 -3.50 -12.33
C ALA A 73 -4.94 -2.47 -12.63
N SER A 74 -4.28 -2.56 -13.78
CA SER A 74 -3.32 -1.54 -14.18
C SER A 74 -4.03 -0.30 -14.73
N GLY A 75 -3.54 0.89 -14.39
CA GLY A 75 -4.00 2.17 -14.92
C GLY A 75 -3.47 2.38 -16.34
N VAL A 76 -4.09 1.70 -17.31
CA VAL A 76 -3.72 1.69 -18.73
C VAL A 76 -4.98 1.55 -19.59
N SER A 77 -4.92 1.98 -20.84
CA SER A 77 -6.03 1.81 -21.80
C SER A 77 -6.36 0.33 -22.03
N GLU A 78 -7.64 0.03 -22.27
CA GLU A 78 -8.12 -1.36 -22.37
C GLU A 78 -7.45 -2.15 -23.52
N HIS A 79 -7.19 -1.50 -24.66
CA HIS A 79 -6.49 -2.16 -25.78
C HIS A 79 -5.01 -2.50 -25.49
N LEU A 80 -4.39 -1.87 -24.49
CA LEU A 80 -3.02 -2.17 -24.05
C LEU A 80 -2.98 -3.07 -22.82
N ARG A 81 -4.10 -3.20 -22.08
CA ARG A 81 -4.19 -3.98 -20.84
C ARG A 81 -3.66 -5.42 -20.99
N PRO A 82 -3.97 -6.19 -22.06
CA PRO A 82 -3.44 -7.55 -22.21
C PRO A 82 -1.90 -7.64 -22.26
N LYS A 83 -1.20 -6.54 -22.56
CA LYS A 83 0.27 -6.48 -22.53
C LYS A 83 0.82 -6.30 -21.10
N ILE A 84 0.07 -5.65 -20.23
CA ILE A 84 0.44 -5.42 -18.82
C ILE A 84 -0.13 -6.50 -17.92
N ASP A 85 -1.46 -6.58 -17.86
CA ASP A 85 -2.19 -7.49 -16.99
C ASP A 85 -2.39 -8.84 -17.73
N ARG A 86 -1.27 -9.49 -18.09
CA ARG A 86 -1.30 -10.75 -18.84
C ARG A 86 -2.11 -11.80 -18.09
N ARG A 87 -3.10 -12.39 -18.76
CA ARG A 87 -4.02 -13.42 -18.22
C ARG A 87 -4.90 -12.92 -17.06
N ALA A 88 -5.00 -11.61 -16.85
CA ALA A 88 -6.01 -11.04 -15.98
C ALA A 88 -7.21 -10.56 -16.80
N ASP A 89 -8.27 -10.21 -16.09
CA ASP A 89 -9.52 -9.76 -16.70
C ASP A 89 -9.45 -8.33 -17.25
N SER A 90 -10.35 -8.07 -18.20
CA SER A 90 -10.63 -6.73 -18.70
C SER A 90 -11.14 -5.82 -17.58
N PHE A 91 -10.98 -4.50 -17.71
CA PHE A 91 -11.50 -3.59 -16.69
C PHE A 91 -13.04 -3.65 -16.55
N PRO A 92 -13.85 -3.78 -17.62
CA PRO A 92 -15.28 -4.03 -17.49
C PRO A 92 -15.61 -5.27 -16.65
N ARG A 93 -14.86 -6.37 -16.82
CA ARG A 93 -15.03 -7.57 -16.01
C ARG A 93 -14.63 -7.35 -14.55
N VAL A 94 -13.63 -6.51 -14.28
CA VAL A 94 -13.31 -6.07 -12.90
C VAL A 94 -14.48 -5.28 -12.29
N LEU A 95 -15.15 -4.41 -13.04
CA LEU A 95 -16.33 -3.69 -12.57
C LEU A 95 -17.51 -4.63 -12.28
N GLU A 96 -17.73 -5.66 -13.10
CA GLU A 96 -18.73 -6.71 -12.83
C GLU A 96 -18.44 -7.42 -11.49
N LYS A 97 -17.19 -7.82 -11.26
CA LYS A 97 -16.76 -8.43 -10.00
C LYS A 97 -16.99 -7.52 -8.80
N ILE A 98 -16.71 -6.22 -8.94
CA ILE A 98 -16.99 -5.22 -7.90
C ILE A 98 -18.49 -5.23 -7.59
N SER A 99 -19.34 -5.14 -8.61
CA SER A 99 -20.80 -5.14 -8.44
C SER A 99 -21.32 -6.41 -7.75
N ILE A 100 -20.80 -7.59 -8.11
CA ILE A 100 -21.14 -8.87 -7.48
C ILE A 100 -20.75 -8.87 -6.00
N LEU A 101 -19.52 -8.49 -5.66
CA LEU A 101 -19.08 -8.43 -4.27
C LEU A 101 -19.87 -7.39 -3.46
N ARG A 102 -20.25 -6.27 -4.08
CA ARG A 102 -21.06 -5.24 -3.41
C ARG A 102 -22.49 -5.68 -3.18
N SER A 103 -23.09 -6.47 -4.08
CA SER A 103 -24.46 -6.99 -3.89
C SER A 103 -24.56 -7.99 -2.74
N THR A 104 -23.44 -8.62 -2.34
CA THR A 104 -23.36 -9.49 -1.15
C THR A 104 -23.00 -8.74 0.15
N GLY A 105 -22.88 -7.41 0.10
CA GLY A 105 -22.58 -6.56 1.26
C GLY A 105 -21.08 -6.41 1.58
N ILE A 106 -20.20 -7.12 0.89
CA ILE A 106 -18.74 -7.08 1.12
C ILE A 106 -18.20 -5.67 0.86
N LYS A 107 -17.26 -5.21 1.68
CA LYS A 107 -16.54 -3.95 1.47
C LYS A 107 -15.49 -4.15 0.39
N VAL A 108 -15.63 -3.44 -0.73
CA VAL A 108 -14.76 -3.60 -1.91
C VAL A 108 -13.93 -2.35 -2.14
N ALA A 109 -12.65 -2.53 -2.46
CA ALA A 109 -11.76 -1.47 -2.90
C ALA A 109 -11.06 -1.85 -4.22
N LEU A 110 -10.62 -0.85 -4.99
CA LEU A 110 -9.86 -1.04 -6.22
C LEU A 110 -8.42 -0.57 -6.03
N ARG A 111 -7.47 -1.39 -6.46
CA ARG A 111 -6.05 -1.06 -6.55
C ARG A 111 -5.70 -0.80 -8.02
N ILE A 112 -5.49 0.47 -8.38
CA ILE A 112 -4.95 0.85 -9.68
C ILE A 112 -3.42 0.84 -9.57
N GLN A 113 -2.87 -0.36 -9.72
CA GLN A 113 -1.47 -0.65 -9.41
C GLN A 113 -0.93 -1.67 -10.44
N PRO A 114 -0.05 -1.23 -11.36
CA PRO A 114 0.52 0.12 -11.49
C PRO A 114 -0.35 1.16 -12.21
N VAL A 115 -0.18 2.44 -11.91
CA VAL A 115 -0.45 3.58 -12.81
C VAL A 115 0.71 3.67 -13.80
N ILE A 116 0.40 3.57 -15.09
CA ILE A 116 1.40 3.69 -16.15
C ILE A 116 1.60 5.19 -16.45
N PRO A 117 2.84 5.71 -16.44
CA PRO A 117 3.11 7.10 -16.83
C PRO A 117 2.54 7.40 -18.21
N SER A 118 1.95 8.59 -18.39
CA SER A 118 1.16 9.00 -19.57
C SER A 118 -0.28 8.47 -19.62
N PHE A 119 -0.71 7.61 -18.68
CA PHE A 119 -2.07 7.08 -18.57
C PHE A 119 -2.80 7.51 -17.29
N GLU A 120 -2.34 8.58 -16.65
CA GLU A 120 -2.93 9.14 -15.42
C GLU A 120 -4.43 9.44 -15.57
N GLU A 121 -4.87 10.02 -16.69
CA GLU A 121 -6.28 10.31 -16.92
C GLU A 121 -7.12 9.04 -17.01
N VAL A 122 -6.57 7.96 -17.59
CA VAL A 122 -7.23 6.65 -17.63
C VAL A 122 -7.37 6.09 -16.22
N ALA A 123 -6.35 6.23 -15.38
CA ALA A 123 -6.44 5.82 -13.98
C ALA A 123 -7.51 6.59 -13.19
N LEU A 124 -7.67 7.90 -13.43
CA LEU A 124 -8.74 8.70 -12.80
C LEU A 124 -10.13 8.32 -13.31
N ASP A 125 -10.27 8.05 -14.61
CA ASP A 125 -11.53 7.57 -15.18
C ASP A 125 -11.93 6.19 -14.64
N MET A 126 -10.98 5.25 -14.56
CA MET A 126 -11.18 3.96 -13.90
C MET A 126 -11.66 4.13 -12.44
N ALA A 127 -11.11 5.10 -11.70
CA ALA A 127 -11.56 5.39 -10.34
C ALA A 127 -13.01 5.89 -10.29
N SER A 128 -13.43 6.72 -11.24
CA SER A 128 -14.84 7.17 -11.38
C SER A 128 -15.77 5.98 -11.66
N GLN A 129 -15.41 5.11 -12.60
CA GLN A 129 -16.19 3.92 -12.93
C GLN A 129 -16.29 2.96 -11.74
N ALA A 130 -15.21 2.75 -11.01
CA ALA A 130 -15.18 1.90 -9.82
C ALA A 130 -16.01 2.49 -8.67
N ALA A 131 -15.98 3.81 -8.46
CA ALA A 131 -16.83 4.50 -7.50
C ALA A 131 -18.32 4.28 -7.82
N ASN A 132 -18.71 4.38 -9.10
CA ASN A 132 -20.07 4.09 -9.56
C ASN A 132 -20.46 2.62 -9.35
N ALA A 133 -19.52 1.68 -9.48
CA ALA A 133 -19.73 0.28 -9.15
C ALA A 133 -19.77 0.00 -7.63
N GLY A 134 -19.49 1.01 -6.80
CA GLY A 134 -19.70 0.97 -5.35
C GLY A 134 -18.47 0.63 -4.52
N VAL A 135 -17.24 0.77 -5.04
CA VAL A 135 -16.05 0.67 -4.18
C VAL A 135 -16.05 1.76 -3.12
N HIS A 136 -15.52 1.48 -1.93
CA HIS A 136 -15.37 2.48 -0.87
C HIS A 136 -14.02 3.20 -0.90
N GLN A 137 -13.04 2.63 -1.62
CA GLN A 137 -11.68 3.14 -1.71
C GLN A 137 -11.06 2.81 -3.06
N VAL A 138 -10.26 3.73 -3.59
CA VAL A 138 -9.32 3.47 -4.68
C VAL A 138 -7.90 3.81 -4.22
N SER A 139 -6.94 2.94 -4.52
CA SER A 139 -5.51 3.21 -4.27
C SER A 139 -4.70 3.21 -5.55
N PHE A 140 -3.68 4.07 -5.61
CA PHE A 140 -2.82 4.24 -6.78
C PHE A 140 -1.36 3.98 -6.42
N GLU A 141 -0.62 3.33 -7.29
CA GLU A 141 0.84 3.16 -7.18
C GLU A 141 1.45 3.25 -8.56
N TYR A 142 2.46 4.09 -8.75
CA TYR A 142 3.13 4.20 -10.04
C TYR A 142 3.92 2.94 -10.39
N LEU A 143 4.09 2.72 -11.69
CA LEU A 143 4.96 1.68 -12.22
C LEU A 143 6.36 1.75 -11.62
N LYS A 144 6.82 0.59 -11.12
CA LYS A 144 8.20 0.33 -10.71
C LYS A 144 8.81 -0.66 -11.70
N LEU A 145 10.03 -0.36 -12.14
CA LEU A 145 10.77 -1.18 -13.09
C LEU A 145 11.90 -1.90 -12.34
N PRO A 146 11.81 -3.22 -12.12
CA PRO A 146 12.92 -3.97 -11.55
C PRO A 146 14.13 -3.94 -12.48
N SER A 147 15.31 -4.02 -11.87
CA SER A 147 16.58 -3.78 -12.55
C SER A 147 16.90 -4.76 -13.68
N GLU A 148 16.50 -6.04 -13.59
CA GLU A 148 17.06 -7.10 -14.45
C GLU A 148 16.07 -7.70 -15.48
N GLU A 149 14.75 -7.76 -15.21
CA GLU A 149 13.85 -8.64 -16.00
C GLU A 149 12.71 -7.90 -16.73
N ILE A 150 12.10 -6.89 -16.12
CA ILE A 150 10.92 -6.20 -16.70
C ILE A 150 11.31 -5.16 -17.74
N ARG A 151 12.56 -4.65 -17.74
CA ARG A 151 13.01 -3.65 -18.71
C ARG A 151 12.82 -4.14 -20.15
N HIS A 152 13.08 -5.43 -20.42
CA HIS A 152 12.86 -6.02 -21.75
C HIS A 152 11.38 -6.16 -22.11
N ALA A 153 10.54 -6.55 -21.16
CA ALA A 153 9.09 -6.64 -21.38
C ALA A 153 8.44 -5.26 -21.63
N MET A 154 8.99 -4.20 -21.02
CA MET A 154 8.47 -2.83 -21.10
C MET A 154 9.08 -2.00 -22.23
N ALA A 155 10.17 -2.43 -22.86
CA ALA A 155 10.84 -1.70 -23.94
C ALA A 155 9.95 -1.47 -25.17
N GLY A 156 8.91 -2.30 -25.36
CA GLY A 156 7.91 -2.13 -26.42
C GLY A 156 6.64 -1.38 -26.01
N MET A 157 6.57 -0.88 -24.77
CA MET A 157 5.41 -0.13 -24.30
C MET A 157 5.43 1.30 -24.84
N LYS A 158 4.25 1.73 -25.27
CA LYS A 158 4.03 3.09 -25.76
C LYS A 158 3.35 3.96 -24.72
N THR A 159 3.68 5.24 -24.70
CA THR A 159 2.90 6.30 -24.02
C THR A 159 1.51 6.41 -24.64
N SER A 160 0.61 7.18 -24.03
CA SER A 160 -0.71 7.43 -24.63
C SER A 160 -0.63 8.19 -25.96
N SER A 161 0.46 8.93 -26.20
CA SER A 161 0.80 9.59 -27.48
C SER A 161 1.54 8.70 -28.49
N GLY A 162 1.89 7.46 -28.13
CA GLY A 162 2.56 6.50 -29.02
C GLY A 162 4.09 6.48 -28.97
N GLY A 163 4.72 7.34 -28.16
CA GLY A 163 6.18 7.38 -27.94
C GLY A 163 6.69 6.26 -27.01
N ASN A 164 8.00 6.15 -26.81
CA ASN A 164 8.60 5.11 -25.96
C ASN A 164 8.38 5.43 -24.47
N LEU A 165 7.76 4.51 -23.72
CA LEU A 165 7.45 4.73 -22.29
C LEU A 165 8.71 4.85 -21.41
N ILE A 166 9.76 4.05 -21.67
CA ILE A 166 10.96 4.04 -20.83
C ILE A 166 11.74 5.35 -21.02
N GLU A 167 11.85 5.84 -22.26
CA GLU A 167 12.45 7.14 -22.56
C GLU A 167 11.67 8.26 -21.86
N TRP A 168 10.34 8.27 -21.99
CA TRP A 168 9.47 9.22 -21.30
C TRP A 168 9.64 9.20 -19.77
N MET A 169 9.69 8.02 -19.16
CA MET A 169 9.95 7.88 -17.72
C MET A 169 11.33 8.40 -17.33
N SER A 170 12.33 8.23 -18.20
CA SER A 170 13.69 8.72 -17.97
C SER A 170 13.74 10.25 -18.01
N GLU A 171 13.02 10.88 -18.94
CA GLU A 171 12.86 12.33 -19.05
C GLU A 171 12.17 12.94 -17.82
N LEU A 172 11.13 12.27 -17.31
CA LEU A 172 10.45 12.66 -16.06
C LEU A 172 11.33 12.46 -14.80
N GLY A 173 12.45 11.76 -14.95
CA GLY A 173 13.42 11.52 -13.90
C GLY A 173 13.12 10.26 -13.11
N LEU A 174 13.94 9.23 -13.36
CA LEU A 174 13.98 8.01 -12.57
C LEU A 174 14.88 8.16 -11.34
N LYS A 175 14.51 7.45 -10.27
CA LYS A 175 15.28 7.25 -9.06
C LYS A 175 15.32 5.76 -8.75
N LYS A 176 16.50 5.27 -8.39
CA LYS A 176 16.65 3.92 -7.87
C LYS A 176 16.17 3.87 -6.41
N VAL A 177 15.25 2.98 -6.10
CA VAL A 177 14.72 2.73 -4.76
C VAL A 177 14.83 1.22 -4.51
N GLY A 178 15.83 0.81 -3.73
CA GLY A 178 16.16 -0.60 -3.56
C GLY A 178 16.56 -1.25 -4.91
N PRO A 179 15.96 -2.39 -5.29
CA PRO A 179 16.22 -3.06 -6.56
C PRO A 179 15.47 -2.45 -7.76
N ASP A 180 14.57 -1.50 -7.52
CA ASP A 180 13.65 -0.99 -8.55
C ASP A 180 14.00 0.44 -8.97
N TRP A 181 13.62 0.78 -10.20
CA TRP A 181 13.57 2.14 -10.71
C TRP A 181 12.13 2.65 -10.66
N SER A 182 11.94 3.83 -10.10
CA SER A 182 10.64 4.49 -10.05
C SER A 182 10.78 5.98 -10.36
N LEU A 183 9.68 6.63 -10.75
CA LEU A 183 9.69 8.09 -10.91
C LEU A 183 10.09 8.77 -9.60
N LYS A 184 10.77 9.92 -9.69
CA LYS A 184 11.04 10.76 -8.53
C LYS A 184 9.72 11.25 -7.90
N PRO A 185 9.67 11.48 -6.57
CA PRO A 185 8.44 11.96 -5.91
C PRO A 185 7.85 13.22 -6.56
N ALA A 186 8.69 14.19 -6.94
CA ALA A 186 8.25 15.42 -7.61
C ALA A 186 7.52 15.20 -8.94
N ALA A 187 7.83 14.11 -9.67
CA ALA A 187 7.13 13.76 -10.90
C ALA A 187 5.76 13.08 -10.64
N LYS A 188 5.62 12.41 -9.49
CA LYS A 188 4.37 11.73 -9.09
C LYS A 188 3.39 12.64 -8.36
N GLU A 189 3.89 13.61 -7.59
CA GLU A 189 3.09 14.47 -6.71
C GLU A 189 1.90 15.13 -7.41
N PRO A 190 2.03 15.74 -8.61
CA PRO A 190 0.89 16.36 -9.28
C PRO A 190 -0.26 15.38 -9.51
N PHE A 191 0.04 14.14 -9.87
CA PHE A 191 -0.98 13.11 -10.02
C PHE A 191 -1.55 12.68 -8.66
N VAL A 192 -0.71 12.41 -7.66
CA VAL A 192 -1.14 12.00 -6.31
C VAL A 192 -2.13 13.00 -5.72
N VAL A 193 -1.85 14.30 -5.83
CA VAL A 193 -2.75 15.39 -5.39
C VAL A 193 -4.08 15.34 -6.15
N ARG A 194 -4.05 15.19 -7.48
CA ARG A 194 -5.27 15.11 -8.30
C ARG A 194 -6.08 13.87 -7.99
N ALA A 195 -5.45 12.70 -7.88
CA ALA A 195 -6.09 11.43 -7.56
C ALA A 195 -6.77 11.48 -6.19
N ARG A 196 -6.10 12.06 -5.18
CA ARG A 196 -6.68 12.31 -3.86
C ARG A 196 -7.95 13.16 -3.93
N LYS A 197 -7.85 14.34 -4.53
CA LYS A 197 -9.01 15.25 -4.70
C LYS A 197 -10.14 14.59 -5.50
N HIS A 198 -9.79 13.79 -6.50
CA HIS A 198 -10.75 13.08 -7.33
C HIS A 198 -11.52 12.03 -6.54
N CYS A 199 -10.85 11.15 -5.78
CA CYS A 199 -11.50 10.20 -4.88
C CYS A 199 -12.45 10.90 -3.89
N HIS A 200 -12.02 12.02 -3.30
CA HIS A 200 -12.85 12.77 -2.35
C HIS A 200 -14.09 13.38 -2.98
N ARG A 201 -13.99 13.92 -4.21
CA ARG A 201 -15.17 14.40 -4.96
C ARG A 201 -16.14 13.27 -5.29
N LEU A 202 -15.64 12.06 -5.49
CA LEU A 202 -16.44 10.85 -5.70
C LEU A 202 -17.02 10.28 -4.39
N GLY A 203 -16.69 10.85 -3.23
CA GLY A 203 -17.16 10.36 -1.92
C GLY A 203 -16.48 9.08 -1.44
N ILE A 204 -15.35 8.69 -2.04
CA ILE A 204 -14.60 7.48 -1.70
C ILE A 204 -13.24 7.81 -1.09
N LYS A 205 -12.64 6.84 -0.39
CA LYS A 205 -11.33 6.99 0.24
C LYS A 205 -10.18 6.86 -0.76
N PHE A 206 -9.12 7.62 -0.51
CA PHE A 206 -7.88 7.61 -1.28
C PHE A 206 -6.78 6.82 -0.57
N GLY A 207 -6.06 5.98 -1.32
CA GLY A 207 -4.83 5.32 -0.87
C GLY A 207 -3.65 5.61 -1.80
N ALA A 208 -2.50 5.94 -1.21
CA ALA A 208 -1.22 6.00 -1.92
C ALA A 208 -0.44 4.71 -1.66
N GLY A 209 -0.08 3.99 -2.73
CA GLY A 209 0.71 2.76 -2.67
C GLY A 209 2.22 2.98 -2.82
N ASP A 210 2.63 4.06 -3.47
CA ASP A 210 4.03 4.47 -3.48
C ASP A 210 4.50 4.77 -2.05
N THR A 211 5.60 4.14 -1.63
CA THR A 211 6.05 4.12 -0.23
C THR A 211 6.26 5.53 0.32
N GLU A 212 6.85 6.42 -0.49
CA GLU A 212 7.11 7.82 -0.13
C GLU A 212 5.82 8.63 0.09
N PHE A 213 4.69 8.19 -0.47
CA PHE A 213 3.39 8.86 -0.39
C PHE A 213 2.42 8.19 0.58
N ILE A 214 2.78 7.08 1.26
CA ILE A 214 1.84 6.40 2.19
C ILE A 214 1.16 7.37 3.18
N PRO A 215 1.86 8.33 3.81
CA PRO A 215 1.23 9.31 4.71
C PRO A 215 0.17 10.21 4.07
N TRP A 216 0.12 10.28 2.74
CA TRP A 216 -0.89 11.02 1.96
C TRP A 216 -2.23 10.28 1.83
N SER A 217 -2.28 9.01 2.26
CA SER A 217 -3.49 8.20 2.27
C SER A 217 -4.49 8.69 3.33
N ASP A 218 -5.78 8.42 3.10
CA ASP A 218 -6.82 8.70 4.10
C ASP A 218 -6.69 7.81 5.36
N GLY A 219 -6.15 6.60 5.23
CA GLY A 219 -5.85 5.70 6.34
C GLY A 219 -4.37 5.54 6.65
N ASN A 220 -4.10 4.76 7.71
CA ASN A 220 -2.76 4.39 8.16
C ASN A 220 -2.23 3.10 7.49
N GLY A 221 -3.09 2.36 6.78
CA GLY A 221 -2.73 1.10 6.14
C GLY A 221 -1.87 1.26 4.88
N CYS A 222 -1.03 0.26 4.59
CA CYS A 222 -0.33 0.17 3.32
C CYS A 222 -1.34 0.06 2.17
N CYS A 223 -1.33 1.04 1.26
CA CYS A 223 -2.28 1.22 0.16
C CYS A 223 -3.74 1.55 0.58
N GLY A 224 -4.04 2.10 1.77
CA GLY A 224 -5.41 2.54 1.99
C GLY A 224 -5.91 2.83 3.41
N SER A 225 -7.23 2.77 3.50
CA SER A 225 -8.09 3.07 4.64
C SER A 225 -8.73 1.83 5.25
N SER A 226 -8.07 0.67 5.17
CA SER A 226 -8.57 -0.53 5.82
C SER A 226 -8.75 -0.34 7.32
N ASP A 227 -7.89 0.44 7.95
CA ASP A 227 -8.00 0.86 9.35
C ASP A 227 -9.19 1.78 9.63
N LEU A 228 -9.85 2.33 8.60
CA LEU A 228 -11.08 3.12 8.73
C LEU A 228 -12.35 2.28 8.51
N VAL A 229 -12.23 1.02 8.10
CA VAL A 229 -13.37 0.20 7.64
C VAL A 229 -13.42 -1.17 8.30
N LEU A 230 -12.27 -1.83 8.49
CA LEU A 230 -12.19 -3.09 9.20
C LEU A 230 -12.31 -2.88 10.70
N ASP A 231 -13.02 -3.79 11.36
CA ASP A 231 -12.98 -3.92 12.81
C ASP A 231 -11.68 -4.64 13.23
N GLY A 232 -10.60 -3.87 13.33
CA GLY A 232 -9.26 -4.39 13.64
C GLY A 232 -8.33 -3.29 14.10
N LYS A 233 -7.13 -3.67 14.58
CA LYS A 233 -6.11 -2.69 14.98
C LYS A 233 -5.13 -2.46 13.84
N GLN A 234 -4.62 -1.24 13.72
CA GLN A 234 -3.51 -0.94 12.83
C GLN A 234 -2.22 -0.88 13.63
N PHE A 235 -1.17 -1.52 13.13
CA PHE A 235 0.15 -1.35 13.72
C PHE A 235 0.75 -0.02 13.26
N ASP A 236 1.06 0.84 14.23
CA ASP A 236 1.39 2.23 13.99
C ASP A 236 2.68 2.68 14.70
N ALA A 237 3.36 1.81 15.45
CA ALA A 237 4.71 2.10 15.98
C ALA A 237 5.75 2.05 14.85
N ASN A 238 5.65 2.95 13.89
CA ASN A 238 6.50 3.06 12.71
C ASN A 238 6.54 4.52 12.21
N PHE A 239 7.36 4.80 11.19
CA PHE A 239 7.54 6.16 10.69
C PHE A 239 6.24 6.80 10.19
N VAL A 240 5.37 6.04 9.50
CA VAL A 240 4.09 6.56 9.01
C VAL A 240 3.19 6.97 10.17
N GLY A 241 3.12 6.15 11.21
CA GLY A 241 2.36 6.47 12.41
C GLY A 241 2.86 7.75 13.10
N ALA A 242 4.17 7.88 13.31
CA ALA A 242 4.78 9.08 13.88
C ALA A 242 4.50 10.33 13.02
N ILE A 243 4.65 10.22 11.70
CA ILE A 243 4.36 11.30 10.75
C ILE A 243 2.89 11.72 10.84
N ARG A 244 1.96 10.77 10.89
CA ARG A 244 0.54 11.11 10.94
C ARG A 244 0.13 11.76 12.26
N GLN A 245 0.65 11.29 13.39
CA GLN A 245 0.48 11.98 14.67
C GLN A 245 1.00 13.42 14.59
N ALA A 246 2.18 13.63 13.99
CA ALA A 246 2.72 14.96 13.78
C ALA A 246 1.79 15.82 12.90
N THR A 247 1.26 15.31 11.79
CA THR A 247 0.34 16.10 10.94
C THR A 247 -0.91 16.56 11.67
N ALA A 248 -1.36 15.86 12.71
CA ALA A 248 -2.46 16.28 13.59
C ALA A 248 -2.04 17.27 14.69
N SER A 249 -0.78 17.21 15.17
CA SER A 249 -0.25 18.10 16.21
C SER A 249 -0.18 19.59 15.79
N PRO A 250 -0.19 20.57 16.70
CA PRO A 250 -0.09 21.99 16.33
C PRO A 250 1.21 22.38 15.63
N ASP A 251 2.35 21.86 16.09
CA ASP A 251 3.69 22.23 15.59
C ASP A 251 4.13 21.47 14.34
N LYS A 252 3.43 20.36 14.02
CA LYS A 252 3.71 19.46 12.90
C LYS A 252 5.08 18.78 13.01
N ALA A 253 5.61 18.64 14.22
CA ALA A 253 6.92 18.05 14.44
C ALA A 253 6.85 16.52 14.63
N VAL A 254 7.60 15.79 13.82
CA VAL A 254 7.76 14.34 13.87
C VAL A 254 8.91 14.02 14.83
N ARG A 255 8.58 13.41 15.97
CA ARG A 255 9.54 13.09 17.04
C ARG A 255 9.69 11.58 17.20
N PHE A 256 10.89 11.11 17.52
CA PHE A 256 11.13 9.69 17.78
C PHE A 256 10.40 9.25 19.04
N GLN A 257 10.37 10.11 20.07
CA GLN A 257 9.64 9.88 21.33
C GLN A 257 8.18 9.46 21.14
N SER A 258 7.50 9.95 20.09
CA SER A 258 6.11 9.56 19.78
C SER A 258 5.93 8.06 19.51
N LEU A 259 7.02 7.34 19.20
CA LEU A 259 7.01 5.89 19.02
C LEU A 259 7.06 5.12 20.33
N ALA A 260 7.63 5.72 21.39
CA ALA A 260 7.71 5.09 22.71
C ALA A 260 6.35 5.05 23.43
N GLU A 261 5.44 5.95 23.06
CA GLU A 261 4.06 6.00 23.56
C GLU A 261 3.16 4.93 22.92
N ARG A 262 3.64 4.29 21.85
CA ARG A 262 2.88 3.32 21.06
C ARG A 262 3.18 1.91 21.53
N TRP A 263 2.25 1.02 21.26
CA TRP A 263 2.53 -0.39 21.47
C TRP A 263 3.58 -0.90 20.47
N ILE A 264 4.57 -1.59 21.02
CA ILE A 264 5.59 -2.32 20.29
C ILE A 264 5.53 -3.81 20.68
N PRO A 265 5.91 -4.73 19.78
CA PRO A 265 6.03 -6.14 20.14
C PRO A 265 7.07 -6.32 21.24
N THR A 266 6.77 -7.17 22.22
CA THR A 266 7.67 -7.52 23.32
C THR A 266 8.71 -8.54 22.90
N PHE A 267 8.40 -9.40 21.92
CA PHE A 267 9.34 -10.34 21.34
C PHE A 267 10.05 -9.77 20.11
N SER A 268 11.28 -10.20 19.91
CA SER A 268 12.11 -9.81 18.75
C SER A 268 11.39 -10.15 17.45
N VAL A 269 11.27 -9.14 16.59
CA VAL A 269 10.77 -9.33 15.22
C VAL A 269 11.85 -9.87 14.30
N GLY A 270 13.12 -9.85 14.73
CA GLY A 270 14.26 -10.34 13.97
C GLY A 270 14.10 -11.77 13.45
N ASN A 271 13.35 -12.64 14.15
CA ASN A 271 13.05 -14.00 13.71
C ASN A 271 12.30 -14.06 12.36
N TYR A 272 11.56 -13.00 12.02
CA TYR A 272 10.76 -12.89 10.79
C TYR A 272 11.43 -12.00 9.74
N MET A 273 12.65 -11.54 9.99
CA MET A 273 13.40 -10.67 9.10
C MET A 273 14.57 -11.39 8.44
N ASP A 274 14.95 -10.95 7.24
CA ASP A 274 16.21 -11.34 6.61
C ASP A 274 17.41 -10.89 7.46
N TYR A 275 18.48 -11.69 7.48
CA TYR A 275 19.69 -11.45 8.28
C TYR A 275 20.32 -10.06 8.06
N ARG A 276 20.20 -9.48 6.86
CA ARG A 276 20.70 -8.13 6.52
C ARG A 276 19.92 -7.02 7.20
N SER A 277 18.67 -7.28 7.53
CA SER A 277 17.76 -6.30 8.14
C SER A 277 17.65 -6.43 9.67
N ARG A 278 18.16 -7.53 10.25
CA ARG A 278 18.13 -7.76 11.70
C ARG A 278 19.02 -6.78 12.45
N VAL A 279 18.61 -6.47 13.67
CA VAL A 279 19.47 -5.77 14.63
C VAL A 279 20.41 -6.81 15.26
N PRO A 280 21.75 -6.60 15.25
CA PRO A 280 22.65 -7.51 15.95
C PRO A 280 22.32 -7.55 17.44
N LYS A 281 22.31 -8.75 18.04
CA LYS A 281 21.91 -8.96 19.46
C LYS A 281 22.66 -8.06 20.45
N ALA A 282 23.91 -7.70 20.16
CA ALA A 282 24.71 -6.80 20.99
C ALA A 282 24.11 -5.39 21.16
N PHE A 283 23.17 -4.98 20.30
CA PHE A 283 22.48 -3.69 20.38
C PHE A 283 21.05 -3.80 20.95
N VAL A 284 20.59 -5.00 21.31
CA VAL A 284 19.22 -5.22 21.78
C VAL A 284 19.25 -5.39 23.29
N GLU A 285 18.63 -4.47 24.01
CA GLU A 285 18.36 -4.58 25.44
C GLU A 285 16.99 -5.22 25.64
N GLY A 286 16.92 -6.31 26.42
CA GLY A 286 15.69 -7.06 26.64
C GLY A 286 15.27 -7.93 25.45
N SER A 287 13.96 -8.18 25.32
CA SER A 287 13.42 -9.15 24.36
C SER A 287 12.97 -8.56 23.03
N SER A 288 12.77 -7.23 22.94
CA SER A 288 12.30 -6.56 21.72
C SER A 288 13.41 -5.78 21.03
N ASP A 289 13.55 -5.97 19.73
CA ASP A 289 14.48 -5.25 18.86
C ASP A 289 13.79 -4.15 18.03
N TRP A 290 12.49 -3.93 18.24
CA TRP A 290 11.68 -3.06 17.37
C TRP A 290 12.10 -1.59 17.44
N LEU A 291 12.14 -1.00 18.64
CA LEU A 291 12.54 0.40 18.78
C LEU A 291 14.00 0.60 18.35
N VAL A 292 14.91 -0.30 18.72
CA VAL A 292 16.32 -0.23 18.30
C VAL A 292 16.43 -0.24 16.77
N MET A 293 15.62 -1.05 16.09
CA MET A 293 15.58 -1.05 14.63
C MET A 293 15.17 0.31 14.08
N LEU A 294 14.13 0.94 14.65
CA LEU A 294 13.68 2.27 14.23
C LEU A 294 14.73 3.34 14.54
N GLN A 295 15.37 3.33 15.71
CA GLN A 295 16.44 4.25 16.10
C GLN A 295 17.58 4.26 15.09
N ARG A 296 18.04 3.07 14.68
CA ARG A 296 19.13 2.92 13.69
C ARG A 296 18.79 3.46 12.31
N ARG A 297 17.50 3.56 12.00
CA ARG A 297 16.98 4.05 10.72
C ARG A 297 16.54 5.52 10.78
N TRP A 298 16.21 6.02 11.98
CA TRP A 298 15.61 7.34 12.18
C TRP A 298 16.46 8.45 11.56
N ASN A 299 17.74 8.52 11.91
CA ASN A 299 18.67 9.52 11.35
C ASN A 299 19.26 9.14 9.97
N GLY A 300 18.63 8.22 9.22
CA GLY A 300 19.01 7.91 7.84
C GLY A 300 20.35 7.17 7.67
N GLY A 301 20.67 6.23 8.57
CA GLY A 301 21.89 5.41 8.52
C GLY A 301 21.97 4.44 7.32
N LYS A 302 22.18 3.14 7.54
CA LYS A 302 22.33 2.14 6.45
C LYS A 302 21.04 1.83 5.65
N SER A 303 19.95 2.58 5.86
CA SER A 303 18.63 2.36 5.26
C SER A 303 18.23 3.59 4.45
N PRO A 304 17.69 3.43 3.23
CA PRO A 304 17.13 4.57 2.50
C PRO A 304 15.86 5.12 3.17
N TYR A 305 15.29 4.38 4.11
CA TYR A 305 14.06 4.72 4.81
C TYR A 305 14.37 5.35 6.17
N SER A 306 14.08 6.65 6.28
CA SER A 306 13.99 7.50 7.48
C SER A 306 12.70 8.34 7.38
N PRO A 307 12.30 9.16 8.37
CA PRO A 307 11.17 10.06 8.19
C PRO A 307 11.31 10.99 6.97
N ALA A 308 12.52 11.47 6.66
CA ALA A 308 12.81 12.28 5.47
C ALA A 308 12.69 11.53 4.12
N PHE A 309 12.50 10.21 4.13
CA PHE A 309 12.17 9.48 2.90
C PHE A 309 10.77 9.81 2.38
N PHE A 310 9.84 10.12 3.29
CA PHE A 310 8.45 10.38 2.95
C PHE A 310 8.28 11.78 2.37
N HIS A 311 7.50 11.88 1.31
CA HIS A 311 7.30 13.12 0.58
C HIS A 311 6.52 14.13 1.43
N GLY A 312 7.02 15.37 1.50
CA GLY A 312 6.46 16.42 2.36
C GLY A 312 7.00 16.43 3.79
N ILE A 313 8.05 15.63 4.09
CA ILE A 313 8.76 15.61 5.37
C ILE A 313 10.19 16.12 5.17
N SER A 314 10.65 17.07 5.99
CA SER A 314 12.00 17.61 5.95
C SER A 314 12.73 17.46 7.30
N SER A 315 14.05 17.32 7.25
CA SER A 315 14.88 17.30 8.46
C SER A 315 14.99 18.70 9.04
N THR A 316 15.04 18.79 10.37
CA THR A 316 15.42 20.02 11.08
C THR A 316 16.79 19.82 11.76
N ASP A 317 17.33 20.89 12.34
CA ASP A 317 18.53 20.83 13.19
C ASP A 317 18.20 20.52 14.66
N GLU A 318 16.92 20.42 15.01
CA GLU A 318 16.46 20.16 16.37
C GLU A 318 16.57 18.67 16.75
N LYS A 319 16.69 18.42 18.05
CA LYS A 319 16.69 17.08 18.65
C LYS A 319 15.54 16.96 19.64
N ASP A 320 14.92 15.78 19.69
CA ASP A 320 13.97 15.46 20.75
C ASP A 320 14.69 15.10 22.05
N GLU A 321 13.92 14.83 23.11
CA GLU A 321 14.45 14.50 24.44
C GLU A 321 15.33 13.24 24.45
N LEU A 322 15.17 12.37 23.44
CA LEU A 322 15.94 11.15 23.26
C LEU A 322 17.16 11.36 22.35
N GLY A 323 17.44 12.59 21.92
CA GLY A 323 18.58 12.95 21.09
C GLY A 323 18.43 12.62 19.60
N PHE A 324 17.22 12.30 19.13
CA PHE A 324 16.95 11.99 17.73
C PHE A 324 16.54 13.24 16.95
N THR A 325 16.87 13.29 15.66
CA THR A 325 16.48 14.42 14.80
C THR A 325 14.96 14.59 14.78
N VAL A 326 14.49 15.81 14.99
CA VAL A 326 13.09 16.17 14.76
C VAL A 326 12.89 16.47 13.27
N TYR A 327 11.78 16.00 12.69
CA TYR A 327 11.42 16.31 11.31
C TYR A 327 10.18 17.21 11.26
N ASP A 328 10.06 18.01 10.20
CA ASP A 328 8.92 18.90 9.95
C ASP A 328 7.95 18.26 8.95
N ALA A 329 6.67 18.23 9.31
CA ALA A 329 5.59 17.72 8.46
C ALA A 329 4.63 18.82 7.98
N LYS A 330 5.03 20.11 7.99
CA LYS A 330 4.13 21.22 7.62
C LYS A 330 3.74 21.16 6.15
N GLN A 331 4.66 20.79 5.26
CA GLN A 331 4.36 20.64 3.83
C GLN A 331 3.32 19.53 3.62
N LEU A 332 3.51 18.36 4.22
CA LEU A 332 2.51 17.28 4.19
C LEU A 332 1.17 17.75 4.77
N ALA A 333 1.17 18.37 5.94
CA ALA A 333 -0.06 18.84 6.59
C ALA A 333 -0.79 19.95 5.79
N ALA A 334 -0.06 20.75 4.99
CA ALA A 334 -0.66 21.68 4.05
C ALA A 334 -1.27 20.95 2.85
N ALA A 335 -0.62 19.92 2.32
CA ALA A 335 -1.11 19.15 1.18
C ALA A 335 -2.33 18.26 1.51
N LEU A 336 -2.48 17.87 2.78
CA LEU A 336 -3.60 17.05 3.27
C LEU A 336 -4.91 17.83 3.50
N ARG A 337 -4.84 19.16 3.59
CA ARG A 337 -5.99 20.07 3.79
C ARG A 337 -6.76 20.32 2.49
#